data_AF-A0A1H5ES63-F1
#
_entry.id   AF-A0A1H5ES63-F1
#
_cell.length_a   1.000
_cell.length_b   1.000
_cell.length_c   1.000
_cell.angle_alpha   90.00
_cell.angle_beta   90.00
_cell.angle_gamma   90.00
#
_symmetry.space_group_name_H-M   'P 1'
#
loop_
_entity.id
_entity.type
_entity.pdbx_description
1 polymer ?
#
loop_
_entity_poly.entity_id
_entity_poly.type
_entity_poly.pdbx_seq_one_letter_code
_entity_poly.pdbx_strand_id
1 'polypeptide(L)'
;MRALSLVAAGWVMVAGCGVASGAQLYEGFWASTRKDCTDRDSANRMSIEGGNRLYWYETRCRAGEIKPDGDRAWKMRLSCEGEGEKFKSNPRVSIATDGRLVIDNGPVGQAKRQTYVRCELPRKR
;
A
#
# COMPACT_ATOMS: atom_id res chain seq x y z
N MET A 1 53.14 -0.80 -45.99
CA MET A 1 52.03 -1.60 -45.42
C MET A 1 51.17 -0.67 -44.61
N ARG A 2 49.95 -0.37 -45.07
CA ARG A 2 48.92 0.39 -44.34
C ARG A 2 47.86 -0.59 -43.88
N ALA A 3 47.49 -0.56 -42.60
CA ALA A 3 46.13 -0.83 -42.16
C ALA A 3 45.97 -0.29 -40.72
N LEU A 4 45.04 0.66 -40.57
CA LEU A 4 44.46 1.13 -39.31
C LEU A 4 43.57 0.06 -38.69
N SER A 5 43.28 0.21 -37.39
CA SER A 5 42.02 -0.12 -36.66
C SER A 5 42.31 -0.83 -35.33
N LEU A 6 41.56 -0.67 -34.25
CA LEU A 6 40.41 0.16 -33.88
C LEU A 6 40.36 0.14 -32.34
N VAL A 7 40.00 1.27 -31.73
CA VAL A 7 39.73 1.38 -30.28
C VAL A 7 38.43 0.64 -29.96
N ALA A 8 38.41 -0.14 -28.88
CA ALA A 8 37.18 -0.58 -28.25
C ALA A 8 37.26 -0.34 -26.73
N ALA A 9 36.84 0.86 -26.31
CA ALA A 9 36.56 1.16 -24.92
C ALA A 9 35.27 0.43 -24.52
N GLY A 10 35.40 -0.61 -23.69
CA GLY A 10 34.25 -1.35 -23.16
C GLY A 10 33.50 -0.49 -22.13
N TRP A 11 32.29 -0.06 -22.48
CA TRP A 11 31.36 0.56 -21.54
C TRP A 11 30.69 -0.54 -20.71
N VAL A 12 31.06 -0.63 -19.43
CA VAL A 12 30.34 -1.46 -18.45
C VAL A 12 29.05 -0.74 -18.09
N MET A 13 27.94 -1.13 -18.73
CA MET A 13 26.61 -0.70 -18.33
C MET A 13 26.25 -1.40 -17.01
N VAL A 14 26.44 -0.72 -15.88
CA VAL A 14 25.84 -1.13 -14.61
C VAL A 14 24.34 -0.86 -14.73
N ALA A 15 23.60 -1.86 -15.20
CA ALA A 15 22.15 -1.88 -15.11
C ALA A 15 21.77 -2.01 -13.63
N GLY A 16 21.67 -0.88 -12.94
CA GLY A 16 21.00 -0.82 -11.65
C GLY A 16 19.55 -1.24 -11.88
N CYS A 17 19.20 -2.45 -11.46
CA CYS A 17 17.82 -2.85 -11.24
C CYS A 17 17.25 -1.98 -10.12
N GLY A 18 16.89 -0.74 -10.45
CA GLY A 18 15.92 0.00 -9.67
C GLY A 18 14.63 -0.79 -9.75
N VAL A 19 14.33 -1.55 -8.70
CA VAL A 19 13.03 -2.16 -8.50
C VAL A 19 12.06 -0.98 -8.44
N ALA A 20 11.44 -0.65 -9.57
CA ALA A 20 10.24 0.15 -9.55
C ALA A 20 9.27 -0.66 -8.68
N SER A 21 9.13 -0.26 -7.42
CA SER A 21 8.09 -0.80 -6.54
C SER A 21 6.77 -0.49 -7.22
N GLY A 22 6.27 -1.44 -8.02
CA GLY A 22 4.93 -1.38 -8.57
C GLY A 22 3.97 -1.15 -7.40
N ALA A 23 3.01 -0.24 -7.59
CA ALA A 23 2.02 0.05 -6.56
C ALA A 23 1.39 -1.27 -6.09
N GLN A 24 1.42 -1.52 -4.78
CA GLN A 24 0.90 -2.77 -4.24
C GLN A 24 -0.61 -2.82 -4.47
N LEU A 25 -1.19 -4.01 -4.67
CA LEU A 25 -2.62 -4.14 -5.02
C LEU A 25 -3.57 -3.56 -3.95
N TYR A 26 -3.10 -3.44 -2.71
CA TYR A 26 -3.85 -2.81 -1.62
C TYR A 26 -3.75 -1.28 -1.60
N GLU A 27 -2.90 -0.67 -2.43
CA GLU A 27 -2.84 0.78 -2.54
C GLU A 27 -4.13 1.35 -3.12
N GLY A 28 -4.46 2.56 -2.67
CA GLY A 28 -5.63 3.31 -3.13
C GLY A 28 -6.54 3.75 -2.00
N PHE A 29 -7.74 4.17 -2.40
CA PHE A 29 -8.76 4.68 -1.51
C PHE A 29 -9.84 3.63 -1.24
N TRP A 30 -10.21 3.46 0.01
CA TRP A 30 -11.01 2.37 0.53
C TRP A 30 -12.02 2.88 1.55
N ALA A 31 -13.18 2.23 1.67
CA ALA A 31 -14.12 2.52 2.75
C ALA A 31 -14.94 1.28 3.13
N SER A 32 -15.53 1.25 4.33
CA SER A 32 -16.33 0.10 4.79
C SER A 32 -17.52 -0.20 3.87
N THR A 33 -18.18 0.85 3.36
CA THR A 33 -19.29 0.74 2.41
C THR A 33 -19.14 1.71 1.24
N ARG A 34 -19.92 1.49 0.17
CA ARG A 34 -19.95 2.40 -0.98
C ARG A 34 -20.48 3.80 -0.60
N LYS A 35 -21.37 3.89 0.39
CA LYS A 35 -21.87 5.17 0.92
C LYS A 35 -20.75 5.95 1.62
N ASP A 36 -19.90 5.26 2.38
CA ASP A 36 -18.75 5.88 3.05
C ASP A 36 -17.72 6.45 2.05
N CYS A 37 -17.66 5.94 0.82
CA CYS A 37 -16.76 6.50 -0.20
C CYS A 37 -17.09 7.96 -0.55
N THR A 38 -18.38 8.31 -0.58
CA THR A 38 -18.88 9.64 -0.98
C THR A 38 -19.02 10.61 0.18
N ASP A 39 -19.15 10.10 1.40
CA ASP A 39 -19.20 10.91 2.62
C ASP A 39 -17.79 11.43 2.93
N ARG A 40 -17.58 12.75 2.94
CA ARG A 40 -16.24 13.30 3.17
C ARG A 40 -15.79 13.17 4.63
N ASP A 41 -16.74 13.06 5.55
CA ASP A 41 -16.51 13.09 6.98
C ASP A 41 -16.61 11.69 7.62
N SER A 42 -16.89 10.66 6.81
CA SER A 42 -16.97 9.29 7.32
C SER A 42 -15.63 8.81 7.87
N ALA A 43 -15.65 8.39 9.15
CA ALA A 43 -14.52 7.79 9.84
C ALA A 43 -14.16 6.39 9.28
N ASN A 44 -15.00 5.81 8.42
CA ASN A 44 -14.83 4.49 7.83
C ASN A 44 -14.00 4.51 6.54
N ARG A 45 -13.40 5.65 6.19
CA ARG A 45 -12.57 5.84 5.00
C ARG A 45 -11.11 5.62 5.34
N MET A 46 -10.39 5.07 4.37
CA MET A 46 -8.96 4.82 4.45
C MET A 46 -8.28 5.11 3.12
N SER A 47 -7.10 5.75 3.17
CA SER A 47 -6.18 5.80 2.04
C SER A 47 -4.90 5.03 2.36
N ILE A 48 -4.43 4.21 1.42
CA ILE A 48 -3.14 3.54 1.48
C ILE A 48 -2.26 4.07 0.34
N GLU A 49 -1.14 4.70 0.70
CA GLU A 49 -0.31 5.48 -0.24
C GLU A 49 1.17 5.11 -0.16
N GLY A 50 1.84 5.01 -1.31
CA GLY A 50 3.28 4.78 -1.39
C GLY A 50 3.70 3.44 -0.77
N GLY A 51 2.81 2.46 -0.85
CA GLY A 51 3.00 1.10 -0.36
C GLY A 51 3.04 0.92 1.17
N ASN A 52 3.22 1.98 1.95
CA ASN A 52 3.45 1.84 3.39
C ASN A 52 2.82 2.91 4.31
N ARG A 53 2.04 3.84 3.77
CA ARG A 53 1.32 4.84 4.58
C ARG A 53 -0.14 4.50 4.58
N LEU A 54 -0.74 4.33 5.76
CA LEU A 54 -2.16 4.07 5.90
C LEU A 54 -2.75 5.19 6.74
N TYR A 55 -3.82 5.81 6.24
CA TYR A 55 -4.50 6.91 6.89
C TYR A 55 -5.98 6.54 7.05
N TRP A 56 -6.47 6.55 8.28
CA TRP A 56 -7.90 6.46 8.64
C TRP A 56 -8.24 7.73 9.37
N TYR A 57 -9.33 8.42 9.04
CA TYR A 57 -9.86 9.57 9.81
C TYR A 57 -8.78 10.40 10.56
N GLU A 58 -8.57 10.12 11.86
CA GLU A 58 -7.54 10.75 12.72
C GLU A 58 -6.28 9.89 12.99
N THR A 59 -6.31 8.61 12.62
CA THR A 59 -5.19 7.66 12.77
C THR A 59 -4.29 7.60 11.54
N ARG A 60 -2.98 7.72 11.78
CA ARG A 60 -1.94 7.61 10.75
C ARG A 60 -1.01 6.47 11.11
N CYS A 61 -0.77 5.56 10.18
CA CYS A 61 0.10 4.41 10.37
C CYS A 61 1.19 4.34 9.31
N ARG A 62 2.36 3.84 9.71
CA ARG A 62 3.46 3.44 8.83
C ARG A 62 3.65 1.93 8.88
N ALA A 63 3.61 1.29 7.72
CA ALA A 63 3.90 -0.13 7.57
C ALA A 63 5.42 -0.35 7.40
N GLY A 64 5.94 -1.29 8.16
CA GLY A 64 7.28 -1.86 8.02
C GLY A 64 7.20 -3.38 7.93
N GLU A 65 8.33 -4.02 7.64
CA GLU A 65 8.45 -5.48 7.56
C GLU A 65 7.37 -6.14 6.68
N ILE A 66 7.03 -5.48 5.56
CA ILE A 66 6.01 -5.96 4.63
C ILE A 66 6.53 -7.22 3.96
N LYS A 67 5.85 -8.35 4.18
CA LYS A 67 6.21 -9.66 3.64
C LYS A 67 5.01 -10.26 2.91
N PRO A 68 5.20 -10.81 1.69
CA PRO A 68 4.16 -11.59 1.03
C PRO A 68 3.66 -12.74 1.91
N ASP A 69 2.36 -13.01 1.87
CA ASP A 69 1.66 -14.06 2.62
C ASP A 69 0.60 -14.73 1.73
N GLY A 70 1.02 -15.06 0.50
CA GLY A 70 0.18 -15.51 -0.63
C GLY A 70 0.16 -14.49 -1.78
N ASP A 71 -0.50 -14.83 -2.89
CA ASP A 71 -0.45 -14.06 -4.15
C ASP A 71 -1.02 -12.64 -4.03
N ARG A 72 -1.99 -12.45 -3.14
CA ARG A 72 -2.71 -11.18 -2.95
C ARG A 72 -2.82 -10.82 -1.47
N ALA A 73 -1.81 -11.19 -0.69
CA ALA A 73 -1.81 -10.99 0.75
C ALA A 73 -0.42 -10.67 1.30
N TRP A 74 -0.39 -9.90 2.38
CA TRP A 74 0.81 -9.39 3.00
C TRP A 74 0.65 -9.34 4.51
N LYS A 75 1.68 -9.79 5.23
CA LYS A 75 1.86 -9.50 6.65
C LYS A 75 2.73 -8.27 6.79
N MET A 76 2.40 -7.41 7.73
CA MET A 76 3.17 -6.19 7.99
C MET A 76 3.10 -5.80 9.46
N ARG A 77 4.05 -4.97 9.90
CA ARG A 77 4.01 -4.31 11.21
C ARG A 77 3.61 -2.86 11.02
N LEU A 78 2.57 -2.41 11.70
CA LEU A 78 2.17 -1.01 11.70
C LEU A 78 2.65 -0.33 12.97
N SER A 79 3.20 0.88 12.80
CA SER A 79 3.38 1.85 13.88
C SER A 79 2.40 3.00 13.63
N CYS A 80 1.49 3.22 14.57
CA CYS A 80 0.36 4.12 14.41
C CYS A 80 0.37 5.23 15.45
N GLU A 81 -0.22 6.36 15.07
CA GLU A 81 -0.55 7.49 15.94
C GLU A 81 -1.98 7.95 15.64
N GLY A 82 -2.81 8.08 16.67
CA GLY A 82 -4.20 8.52 16.56
C GLY A 82 -4.77 8.82 17.95
N GLU A 83 -5.69 9.78 18.06
CA GLU A 83 -6.31 10.18 19.34
C GLU A 83 -5.27 10.57 20.43
N GLY A 84 -4.10 11.07 20.02
CA GLY A 84 -3.00 11.41 20.94
C GLY A 84 -2.16 10.23 21.44
N GLU A 85 -2.49 9.00 21.03
CA GLU A 85 -1.79 7.78 21.45
C GLU A 85 -0.92 7.20 20.33
N LYS A 86 0.15 6.50 20.73
CA LYS A 86 1.02 5.71 19.85
C LYS A 86 0.86 4.24 20.15
N PHE A 87 0.61 3.44 19.12
CA PHE A 87 0.37 2.02 19.26
C PHE A 87 0.89 1.24 18.05
N LYS A 88 0.98 -0.08 18.20
CA LYS A 88 1.48 -0.99 17.16
C LYS A 88 0.47 -2.08 16.89
N SER A 89 0.43 -2.55 15.65
CA SER A 89 -0.35 -3.73 15.25
C SER A 89 0.40 -4.56 14.22
N ASN A 90 0.02 -5.83 14.08
CA ASN A 90 0.62 -6.76 13.14
C ASN A 90 -0.46 -7.34 12.21
N PRO A 91 -1.06 -6.53 11.33
CA PRO A 91 -2.15 -6.98 10.50
C PRO A 91 -1.69 -7.91 9.39
N ARG A 92 -2.66 -8.68 8.90
CA ARG A 92 -2.60 -9.30 7.57
C ARG A 92 -3.55 -8.53 6.65
N VAL A 93 -3.01 -8.01 5.57
CA VAL A 93 -3.75 -7.30 4.52
C VAL A 93 -3.90 -8.21 3.32
N SER A 94 -5.07 -8.28 2.71
CA SER A 94 -5.28 -9.07 1.50
C SER A 94 -6.33 -8.46 0.58
N ILE A 95 -6.30 -8.83 -0.70
CA ILE A 95 -7.36 -8.51 -1.65
C ILE A 95 -8.15 -9.78 -1.94
N ALA A 96 -9.43 -9.75 -1.58
CA ALA A 96 -10.37 -10.82 -1.86
C ALA A 96 -10.62 -10.97 -3.38
N THR A 97 -11.20 -12.10 -3.78
CA THR A 97 -11.49 -12.42 -5.19
C THR A 97 -12.44 -11.42 -5.84
N ASP A 98 -13.36 -10.84 -5.04
CA ASP A 98 -14.29 -9.78 -5.43
C ASP A 98 -13.66 -8.37 -5.46
N GLY A 99 -12.34 -8.26 -5.23
CA GLY A 99 -11.60 -7.01 -5.27
C GLY A 99 -11.66 -6.18 -3.98
N ARG A 100 -12.31 -6.68 -2.92
CA ARG A 100 -12.37 -5.99 -1.63
C ARG A 100 -11.06 -6.12 -0.87
N LEU A 101 -10.70 -5.06 -0.16
CA LEU A 101 -9.58 -5.09 0.77
C LEU A 101 -10.03 -5.69 2.09
N VAL A 102 -9.27 -6.65 2.59
CA VAL A 102 -9.51 -7.29 3.87
C VAL A 102 -8.31 -7.04 4.77
N ILE A 103 -8.57 -6.57 5.98
CA ILE A 103 -7.57 -6.39 7.03
C ILE A 103 -7.96 -7.25 8.22
N ASP A 104 -7.15 -8.27 8.49
CA ASP A 104 -7.22 -9.07 9.71
C ASP A 104 -6.26 -8.48 10.75
N ASN A 105 -6.71 -8.36 12.00
CA ASN A 105 -6.00 -7.76 13.13
C ASN A 105 -5.52 -6.31 12.84
N GLY A 106 -6.42 -5.52 12.26
CA GLY A 106 -6.16 -4.11 11.93
C GLY A 106 -5.90 -3.20 13.14
N PRO A 107 -5.32 -2.02 12.91
CA PRO A 107 -4.99 -1.05 13.98
C PRO A 107 -6.20 -0.29 14.52
N VAL A 108 -7.24 -0.10 13.71
CA VAL A 108 -8.40 0.74 13.99
C VAL A 108 -9.65 -0.14 13.93
N GLY A 109 -10.65 0.13 14.77
CA GLY A 109 -11.94 -0.57 14.80
C GLY A 109 -11.94 -1.86 15.64
N GLN A 110 -13.11 -2.23 16.17
CA GLN A 110 -13.22 -3.32 17.16
C GLN A 110 -13.22 -4.72 16.55
N ALA A 111 -13.55 -4.83 15.26
CA ALA A 111 -13.64 -6.12 14.58
C ALA A 111 -12.24 -6.68 14.27
N LYS A 112 -12.02 -7.95 14.62
CA LYS A 112 -10.80 -8.69 14.26
C LYS A 112 -10.55 -8.74 12.76
N ARG A 113 -11.62 -8.68 11.95
CA ARG A 113 -11.56 -8.70 10.49
C ARG A 113 -12.43 -7.59 9.95
N GLN A 114 -11.86 -6.78 9.07
CA GLN A 114 -12.53 -5.66 8.42
C GLN A 114 -12.44 -5.82 6.92
N THR A 115 -13.51 -5.43 6.23
CA THR A 115 -13.61 -5.53 4.78
C THR A 115 -14.01 -4.19 4.21
N TYR A 116 -13.25 -3.71 3.23
CA TYR A 116 -13.42 -2.41 2.61
C TYR A 116 -13.71 -2.57 1.12
N VAL A 117 -14.60 -1.74 0.60
CA VAL A 117 -14.79 -1.57 -0.85
C VAL A 117 -13.77 -0.57 -1.38
N ARG A 118 -13.34 -0.76 -2.63
CA ARG A 118 -12.52 0.22 -3.32
C ARG A 118 -13.39 1.43 -3.65
N CYS A 119 -12.92 2.61 -3.27
CA CYS A 119 -13.55 3.86 -3.63
C CYS A 119 -12.96 4.37 -4.94
N GLU A 120 -13.82 4.82 -5.84
CA GLU A 120 -13.39 5.56 -7.02
C GLU A 120 -13.07 6.99 -6.58
N LEU A 121 -11.82 7.42 -6.77
CA LEU A 121 -11.52 8.84 -6.69
C LEU A 121 -12.19 9.49 -7.90
N PRO A 122 -12.96 10.58 -7.74
CA PRO A 122 -13.45 11.32 -8.89
C PRO A 122 -12.23 11.74 -9.71
N ARG A 123 -12.15 11.25 -10.96
CA ARG A 123 -11.11 11.70 -11.90
C ARG A 123 -11.21 13.22 -11.96
N LYS A 124 -10.13 13.93 -11.59
CA LYS A 124 -10.02 15.35 -11.88
C LYS A 124 -10.26 15.50 -13.39
N ARG A 125 -11.34 16.20 -13.77
CA ARG A 125 -11.53 16.69 -15.13
C ARG A 125 -10.52 17.80 -15.40
#